data_AF-A0A0Q3MDR5-F1
#
_entry.id   AF-A0A0Q3MDR5-F1
#
_cell.length_a   1.000
_cell.length_b   1.000
_cell.length_c   1.000
_cell.angle_alpha   90.00
_cell.angle_beta   90.00
_cell.angle_gamma   90.00
#
_symmetry.space_group_name_H-M   'P 1'
#
loop_
_entity.id
_entity.type
_entity.pdbx_description
1 polymer ?
#
loop_
_entity_poly.entity_id
_entity_poly.type
_entity_poly.pdbx_seq_one_letter_code
_entity_poly.pdbx_strand_id
1 'polypeptide(L)'
;MDRGRCSKRREEAWQDGDSSAKRQSVTLGLETLDCTVCSEPLKPPIFQCSLGHFLCLSCRCEILDKKCHLCVVETSFERCFGMEHVVRSVTVLCSNAKYGCTEQVTYYQKEEHEKACPKAPCFCPESGCSFAGPTMALLGHLTAQHKCPFSTSLASGMVNMCLYFEPGLRVLH
;
A
#
# COMPACT_ATOMS: atom_id res chain seq x y z
N MET A 1 11.24 30.42 10.13
CA MET A 1 9.82 30.33 9.73
C MET A 1 9.30 29.02 10.30
N ASP A 2 8.46 29.14 11.31
CA ASP A 2 8.07 28.08 12.23
C ASP A 2 7.13 27.08 11.53
N ARG A 3 7.52 25.80 11.44
CA ARG A 3 6.67 24.74 10.87
C ARG A 3 5.60 24.41 11.90
N GLY A 4 4.43 25.01 11.76
CA GLY A 4 3.27 24.78 12.63
C GLY A 4 2.95 23.29 12.70
N ARG A 5 3.23 22.68 13.86
CA ARG A 5 2.94 21.26 14.12
C ARG A 5 1.43 21.07 14.23
N CYS A 6 0.84 20.45 13.21
CA CYS A 6 -0.54 19.99 13.24
C CYS A 6 -0.69 18.88 14.29
N SER A 7 -1.30 19.19 15.43
CA SER A 7 -1.50 18.24 16.52
C SER A 7 -2.38 17.06 16.08
N LYS A 8 -1.84 15.84 16.13
CA LYS A 8 -2.62 14.58 16.13
C LYS A 8 -3.54 14.59 17.35
N ARG A 9 -4.79 15.03 17.21
CA ARG A 9 -5.79 14.83 18.27
C ARG A 9 -6.38 13.42 18.14
N ARG A 10 -6.47 12.79 19.30
CA ARG A 10 -6.93 11.42 19.65
C ARG A 10 -7.79 10.72 18.59
N GLU A 11 -7.33 9.54 18.20
CA GLU A 11 -8.12 8.53 17.48
C GLU A 11 -9.29 8.11 18.37
N GLU A 12 -10.51 8.40 17.92
CA GLU A 12 -11.71 7.86 18.54
C GLU A 12 -11.87 6.42 18.06
N ALA A 13 -11.77 5.47 18.99
CA ALA A 13 -11.95 4.05 18.74
C ALA A 13 -13.41 3.78 18.39
N TRP A 14 -13.65 3.33 17.16
CA TRP A 14 -14.96 2.85 16.74
C TRP A 14 -15.12 1.40 17.18
N GLN A 15 -16.19 1.15 17.94
CA GLN A 15 -16.63 -0.20 18.28
C GLN A 15 -17.35 -0.79 17.08
N ASP A 16 -16.89 -1.96 16.65
CA ASP A 16 -17.48 -2.75 15.57
C ASP A 16 -18.79 -3.35 16.08
N GLY A 17 -19.91 -2.70 15.74
CA GLY A 17 -21.23 -3.25 15.97
C GLY A 17 -21.50 -4.31 14.91
N ASP A 18 -21.58 -5.57 15.35
CA ASP A 18 -22.00 -6.73 14.56
C ASP A 18 -23.43 -6.53 14.02
N SER A 19 -23.53 -5.85 12.89
CA SER A 19 -24.70 -5.84 12.02
C SER A 19 -24.23 -6.41 10.70
N SER A 20 -24.87 -7.50 10.27
CA SER A 20 -24.63 -8.18 9.00
C SER A 20 -24.47 -7.18 7.85
N ALA A 21 -23.22 -6.78 7.60
CA ALA A 21 -22.91 -5.71 6.67
C ALA A 21 -23.10 -6.27 5.26
N LYS A 22 -24.06 -5.73 4.51
CA LYS A 22 -24.24 -6.08 3.11
C LYS A 22 -22.98 -5.67 2.35
N ARG A 23 -22.19 -6.66 1.90
CA ARG A 23 -20.99 -6.44 1.08
C ARG A 23 -21.28 -6.84 -0.35
N GLN A 24 -20.90 -5.98 -1.28
CA GLN A 24 -21.00 -6.25 -2.72
C GLN A 24 -19.72 -5.75 -3.39
N SER A 25 -19.26 -6.49 -4.40
CA SER A 25 -18.18 -6.01 -5.26
C SER A 25 -18.72 -4.95 -6.20
N VAL A 26 -18.10 -3.78 -6.20
CA VAL A 26 -18.43 -2.65 -7.07
C VAL A 26 -17.15 -2.16 -7.74
N THR A 27 -17.27 -1.62 -8.95
CA THR A 27 -16.17 -0.95 -9.64
C THR A 27 -16.17 0.52 -9.26
N LEU A 28 -15.02 1.02 -8.83
CA LEU A 28 -14.80 2.41 -8.42
C LEU A 28 -13.49 2.91 -9.01
N GLY A 29 -13.47 4.13 -9.55
CA GLY A 29 -12.22 4.83 -9.89
C GLY A 29 -11.47 5.19 -8.61
N LEU A 30 -10.35 4.54 -8.34
CA LEU A 30 -9.61 4.68 -7.08
C LEU A 30 -9.04 6.09 -6.89
N GLU A 31 -8.81 6.81 -7.99
CA GLU A 31 -8.41 8.21 -8.01
C GLU A 31 -9.42 9.14 -7.30
N THR A 32 -10.69 8.72 -7.18
CA THR A 32 -11.71 9.45 -6.43
C THR A 32 -11.50 9.40 -4.91
N LEU A 33 -10.67 8.46 -4.44
CA LEU A 33 -10.29 8.28 -3.05
C LEU A 33 -8.89 8.82 -2.75
N ASP A 34 -8.27 9.53 -3.69
CA ASP A 34 -6.95 10.12 -3.52
C ASP A 34 -7.06 11.59 -3.11
N CYS A 35 -6.02 12.06 -2.41
CA CYS A 35 -5.92 13.45 -2.01
C CYS A 35 -5.77 14.32 -3.26
N THR A 36 -6.63 15.33 -3.39
CA THR A 36 -6.63 16.25 -4.55
C THR A 36 -5.36 17.09 -4.73
N VAL A 37 -4.44 17.08 -3.75
CA VAL A 37 -3.19 17.84 -3.77
C VAL A 37 -1.97 16.94 -4.02
N CYS A 38 -1.82 15.85 -3.27
CA CYS A 38 -0.65 14.97 -3.39
C CYS A 38 -0.89 13.70 -4.20
N SER A 39 -2.14 13.42 -4.61
CA SER A 39 -2.55 12.20 -5.30
C SER A 39 -2.26 10.90 -4.53
N GLU A 40 -2.03 11.00 -3.22
CA GLU A 40 -1.88 9.82 -2.34
C GLU A 40 -3.26 9.38 -1.81
N PRO A 41 -3.46 8.08 -1.56
CA PRO A 41 -4.71 7.58 -0.98
C PRO A 41 -5.12 8.31 0.28
N LEU A 42 -6.38 8.73 0.34
CA LEU A 42 -6.94 9.37 1.53
C LEU A 42 -7.01 8.37 2.68
N LYS A 43 -6.41 8.76 3.80
CA LYS A 43 -6.54 8.06 5.09
C LYS A 43 -7.01 9.01 6.18
N PRO A 44 -7.80 8.52 7.15
CA PRO A 44 -8.19 9.31 8.30
C PRO A 44 -6.99 9.95 9.03
N PRO A 45 -7.08 11.23 9.46
CA PRO A 45 -8.23 12.12 9.29
C PRO A 45 -8.29 12.75 7.88
N ILE A 46 -9.51 12.86 7.33
CA ILE A 46 -9.78 13.43 6.00
C ILE A 46 -10.49 14.78 6.16
N PHE A 47 -10.09 15.77 5.38
CA PHE A 47 -10.67 17.12 5.40
C PHE A 47 -11.37 17.45 4.10
N GLN A 48 -12.47 18.18 4.16
CA GLN A 48 -13.29 18.57 3.01
C GLN A 48 -13.50 20.08 2.99
N CYS A 49 -13.37 20.70 1.82
CA CYS A 49 -13.76 22.10 1.63
C CYS A 49 -15.28 22.26 1.45
N SER A 50 -15.79 23.49 1.49
CA SER A 50 -17.22 23.80 1.31
C SER A 50 -17.84 23.30 -0.01
N LEU A 51 -17.03 23.10 -1.05
CA LEU A 51 -17.47 22.58 -2.36
C LEU A 51 -17.21 21.08 -2.55
N GLY A 52 -16.63 20.40 -1.56
CA GLY A 52 -16.55 18.95 -1.54
C GLY A 52 -15.22 18.32 -1.94
N HIS A 53 -14.14 19.10 -2.18
CA HIS A 53 -12.81 18.54 -2.43
C HIS A 53 -12.18 18.00 -1.15
N PHE A 54 -11.61 16.80 -1.24
CA PHE A 54 -10.99 16.11 -0.11
C PHE A 54 -9.47 16.28 -0.08
N LEU A 55 -8.94 16.41 1.14
CA LEU A 55 -7.53 16.53 1.46
C LEU A 55 -7.14 15.55 2.57
N CYS A 56 -5.92 15.03 2.47
CA CYS A 56 -5.29 14.34 3.60
C CYS A 56 -4.82 15.34 4.66
N LEU A 57 -4.54 14.84 5.87
CA LEU A 57 -4.01 15.65 6.97
C LEU A 57 -2.77 16.45 6.57
N SER A 58 -1.78 15.81 5.94
CA SER A 58 -0.53 16.47 5.57
C SER A 58 -0.77 17.67 4.67
N CYS A 59 -1.53 17.50 3.58
CA CYS A 59 -1.85 18.59 2.66
C CYS A 59 -2.71 19.67 3.32
N ARG A 60 -3.64 19.30 4.20
CA ARG A 60 -4.45 20.27 4.95
C ARG A 60 -3.56 21.20 5.80
N CYS A 61 -2.52 20.67 6.43
CA CYS A 61 -1.65 21.45 7.31
C CYS A 61 -0.68 22.35 6.53
N GLU A 62 -0.38 22.04 5.26
CA GLU A 62 0.41 22.91 4.37
C GLU A 62 -0.41 24.09 3.79
N ILE A 63 -1.75 24.02 3.80
CA ILE A 63 -2.61 25.12 3.34
C ILE A 63 -2.77 26.17 4.45
N LEU A 64 -2.06 27.28 4.31
CA LEU A 64 -2.02 28.37 5.29
C LEU A 64 -3.07 29.47 5.04
N ASP A 65 -3.46 29.68 3.78
CA ASP A 65 -4.30 30.80 3.35
C ASP A 65 -5.81 30.50 3.35
N LYS A 66 -6.21 29.32 3.85
CA LYS A 66 -7.60 28.82 3.82
C LYS A 66 -8.20 28.83 2.40
N LYS A 67 -7.39 28.67 1.35
CA LYS A 67 -7.89 28.53 -0.02
C LYS A 67 -7.81 27.09 -0.47
N CYS A 68 -8.87 26.64 -1.12
CA CYS A 68 -8.81 25.38 -1.85
C CYS A 68 -8.18 25.62 -3.21
N HIS A 69 -7.10 24.88 -3.50
CA HIS A 69 -6.36 25.01 -4.76
C HIS A 69 -7.23 24.67 -6.00
N LEU A 70 -8.26 23.84 -5.82
CA LEU A 70 -9.20 23.48 -6.88
C LEU A 70 -10.38 24.46 -7.00
N CYS A 71 -10.88 24.98 -5.88
CA CYS A 71 -12.01 25.91 -5.92
C CYS A 71 -11.59 27.33 -6.30
N VAL A 72 -10.36 27.74 -5.95
CA VAL A 72 -9.89 29.13 -6.00
C VAL A 72 -10.76 30.07 -5.14
N VAL A 73 -11.43 29.51 -4.13
CA VAL A 73 -12.31 30.22 -3.19
C VAL A 73 -11.79 30.02 -1.77
N GLU A 74 -11.90 31.08 -0.94
CA GLU A 74 -11.65 31.00 0.49
C GLU A 74 -12.67 30.09 1.17
N THR A 75 -12.18 29.09 1.89
CA THR A 75 -13.01 28.04 2.49
C THR A 75 -12.40 27.58 3.79
N SER A 76 -13.25 27.23 4.76
CA SER A 76 -12.80 26.34 5.83
C SER A 76 -12.63 24.92 5.26
N PHE A 77 -11.83 24.13 5.96
CA PHE A 77 -11.73 22.71 5.71
C PHE A 77 -12.08 22.00 7.00
N GLU A 78 -13.18 21.25 6.95
CA GLU A 78 -13.73 20.52 8.08
C GLU A 78 -13.40 19.04 7.96
N ARG A 79 -13.29 18.34 9.09
CA ARG A 79 -13.04 16.90 9.09
C ARG A 79 -14.28 16.15 8.58
N CYS A 80 -14.11 15.31 7.57
CA CYS A 80 -15.20 14.58 6.94
C CYS A 80 -15.25 13.13 7.41
N PHE A 81 -15.94 12.88 8.52
CA PHE A 81 -16.12 11.53 9.07
C PHE A 81 -16.81 10.58 8.09
N GLY A 82 -17.77 11.06 7.29
CA GLY A 82 -18.43 10.25 6.25
C GLY A 82 -17.43 9.67 5.26
N MET A 83 -16.52 10.51 4.74
CA MET A 83 -15.47 10.03 3.83
C MET A 83 -14.48 9.11 4.54
N GLU A 84 -14.18 9.36 5.82
CA GLU A 84 -13.36 8.44 6.63
C GLU A 84 -14.00 7.05 6.80
N HIS A 85 -15.34 6.95 6.83
CA HIS A 85 -16.03 5.66 6.82
C HIS A 85 -15.97 4.98 5.45
N VAL A 86 -16.12 5.76 4.38
CA VAL A 86 -16.01 5.24 3.01
C VAL A 86 -14.63 4.62 2.80
N VAL A 87 -13.54 5.37 3.02
CA VAL A 87 -12.18 4.85 2.73
C VAL A 87 -11.81 3.64 3.60
N ARG A 88 -12.37 3.51 4.81
CA ARG A 88 -12.18 2.33 5.67
C ARG A 88 -12.90 1.09 5.16
N SER A 89 -13.99 1.25 4.42
CA SER A 89 -14.79 0.14 3.89
C SER A 89 -14.36 -0.31 2.49
N VAL A 90 -13.57 0.51 1.78
CA VAL A 90 -13.05 0.17 0.45
C VAL A 90 -11.83 -0.73 0.59
N THR A 91 -11.99 -1.97 0.12
CA THR A 91 -10.92 -2.97 0.04
C THR A 91 -10.56 -3.28 -1.41
N VAL A 92 -9.28 -3.54 -1.66
CA VAL A 92 -8.72 -3.88 -2.97
C VAL A 92 -7.87 -5.14 -2.86
N LEU A 93 -7.73 -5.87 -3.97
CA LEU A 93 -6.81 -7.00 -4.04
C LEU A 93 -5.36 -6.50 -4.10
N CYS A 94 -4.46 -7.22 -3.44
CA CYS A 94 -3.03 -7.02 -3.56
C CYS A 94 -2.56 -7.19 -5.03
N SER A 95 -1.66 -6.34 -5.52
CA SER A 95 -1.11 -6.48 -6.89
C SER A 95 -0.30 -7.77 -7.07
N ASN A 96 0.15 -8.38 -5.97
CA ASN A 96 0.80 -9.69 -5.95
C ASN A 96 -0.21 -10.86 -5.97
N ALA A 97 -1.49 -10.62 -6.26
CA ALA A 97 -2.47 -11.68 -6.49
C ALA A 97 -2.05 -12.64 -7.61
N LYS A 98 -1.39 -12.13 -8.65
CA LYS A 98 -0.76 -12.94 -9.71
C LYS A 98 0.33 -13.90 -9.22
N TYR A 99 0.87 -13.66 -8.03
CA TYR A 99 1.87 -14.50 -7.36
C TYR A 99 1.27 -15.29 -6.18
N GLY A 100 -0.06 -15.30 -6.04
CA GLY A 100 -0.78 -16.09 -5.05
C GLY A 100 -1.11 -15.35 -3.75
N CYS A 101 -1.06 -14.02 -3.73
CA CYS A 101 -1.66 -13.26 -2.62
C CYS A 101 -3.19 -13.27 -2.71
N THR A 102 -3.88 -13.70 -1.66
CA THR A 102 -5.36 -13.71 -1.60
C THR A 102 -5.91 -12.60 -0.71
N GLU A 103 -5.04 -11.77 -0.14
CA GLU A 103 -5.44 -10.72 0.80
C GLU A 103 -6.22 -9.61 0.10
N GLN A 104 -7.32 -9.20 0.75
CA GLN A 104 -8.03 -7.96 0.45
C GLN A 104 -7.63 -6.94 1.52
N VAL A 105 -7.01 -5.85 1.08
CA VAL A 105 -6.46 -4.82 1.96
C VAL A 105 -7.26 -3.53 1.80
N THR A 106 -7.35 -2.72 2.85
CA THR A 106 -7.97 -1.39 2.71
C THR A 106 -7.15 -0.56 1.72
N TYR A 107 -7.82 0.22 0.88
CA TYR A 107 -7.18 0.89 -0.25
C TYR A 107 -5.96 1.73 0.17
N TYR A 108 -6.09 2.53 1.23
CA TYR A 108 -5.00 3.39 1.73
C TYR A 108 -3.87 2.62 2.45
N GLN A 109 -3.98 1.31 2.66
CA GLN A 109 -2.92 0.45 3.21
C GLN A 109 -2.26 -0.43 2.14
N LYS A 110 -2.74 -0.37 0.88
CA LYS A 110 -2.28 -1.25 -0.19
C LYS A 110 -0.77 -1.21 -0.38
N GLU A 111 -0.19 -0.02 -0.46
CA GLU A 111 1.25 0.15 -0.70
C GLU A 111 2.09 -0.42 0.46
N GLU A 112 1.67 -0.19 1.70
CA GLU A 112 2.34 -0.73 2.89
C GLU A 112 2.30 -2.26 2.92
N HIS A 113 1.14 -2.84 2.60
CA HIS A 113 1.00 -4.28 2.44
C HIS A 113 1.92 -4.81 1.35
N GLU A 114 1.96 -4.17 0.19
CA GLU A 114 2.75 -4.64 -0.96
C GLU A 114 4.25 -4.68 -0.67
N LYS A 115 4.77 -3.69 0.07
CA LYS A 115 6.17 -3.65 0.54
C LYS A 115 6.53 -4.81 1.48
N ALA A 116 5.56 -5.31 2.23
CA ALA A 116 5.75 -6.41 3.19
C ALA A 116 5.11 -7.73 2.73
N CYS A 117 4.64 -7.80 1.49
CA CYS A 117 3.82 -8.92 1.03
C CYS A 117 4.67 -10.20 0.93
N PRO A 118 4.30 -11.30 1.63
CA PRO A 118 5.05 -12.56 1.55
C PRO A 118 4.98 -13.23 0.18
N LYS A 119 4.10 -12.74 -0.70
CA LYS A 119 3.91 -13.21 -2.07
C LYS A 119 4.50 -12.25 -3.09
N ALA A 120 5.24 -11.23 -2.66
CA ALA A 120 6.02 -10.40 -3.57
C ALA A 120 6.97 -11.28 -4.41
N PRO A 121 7.19 -10.92 -5.69
CA PRO A 121 8.09 -11.69 -6.53
C PRO A 121 9.54 -11.53 -6.05
N CYS A 122 10.32 -12.60 -6.14
CA CYS A 122 11.77 -12.51 -6.04
C CYS A 122 12.35 -12.15 -7.41
N PHE A 123 13.39 -11.32 -7.41
CA PHE A 123 14.11 -10.93 -8.62
C PHE A 123 15.37 -11.77 -8.80
N CYS A 124 15.70 -12.09 -10.05
CA CYS A 124 16.97 -12.73 -10.34
C CYS A 124 18.12 -11.76 -10.02
N PRO A 125 19.13 -12.17 -9.22
CA PRO A 125 20.24 -11.30 -8.88
C PRO A 125 21.25 -11.13 -10.02
N GLU A 126 21.14 -11.93 -11.09
CA GLU A 126 22.07 -11.87 -12.22
C GLU A 126 21.91 -10.59 -13.04
N SER A 127 23.04 -9.96 -13.32
CA SER A 127 23.08 -8.68 -14.04
C SER A 127 22.50 -8.83 -15.44
N GLY A 128 21.49 -8.01 -15.76
CA GLY A 128 20.81 -8.04 -17.05
C GLY A 128 19.69 -9.09 -17.16
N CYS A 129 19.44 -9.88 -16.12
CA CYS A 129 18.29 -10.78 -16.08
C CYS A 129 17.05 -10.08 -15.51
N SER A 130 15.95 -10.06 -16.27
CA SER A 130 14.69 -9.41 -15.87
C SER A 130 13.68 -10.37 -15.25
N PHE A 131 14.12 -11.54 -14.79
CA PHE A 131 13.21 -12.53 -14.20
C PHE A 131 12.65 -12.02 -12.87
N ALA A 132 11.33 -12.12 -12.72
CA ALA A 132 10.60 -11.83 -11.49
C ALA A 132 9.48 -12.85 -11.30
N GLY A 133 9.45 -13.53 -10.16
CA GLY A 133 8.43 -14.53 -9.88
C GLY A 133 8.51 -15.12 -8.47
N PRO A 134 7.62 -16.07 -8.14
CA PRO A 134 7.67 -16.75 -6.85
C PRO A 134 9.01 -17.45 -6.63
N THR A 135 9.41 -17.63 -5.36
CA THR A 135 10.70 -18.23 -4.99
C THR A 135 11.00 -19.56 -5.69
N MET A 136 10.00 -20.45 -5.79
CA MET A 136 10.16 -21.74 -6.48
C MET A 136 10.41 -21.58 -7.98
N ALA A 137 9.80 -20.59 -8.61
CA ALA A 137 10.01 -20.29 -10.02
C ALA A 137 11.40 -19.66 -10.25
N LEU A 138 11.86 -18.81 -9.32
CA LEU A 138 13.21 -18.24 -9.36
C LEU A 138 14.28 -19.34 -9.29
N LEU A 139 14.10 -20.33 -8.43
CA LEU A 139 15.01 -21.47 -8.34
C LEU A 139 15.09 -22.24 -9.66
N GLY A 140 13.94 -22.58 -10.24
CA GLY A 140 13.88 -23.24 -11.55
C GLY A 140 14.54 -22.39 -12.64
N HIS A 141 14.39 -21.06 -12.57
CA HIS A 141 15.02 -20.13 -13.49
C HIS A 141 16.56 -20.10 -13.33
N LEU A 142 17.07 -19.96 -12.11
CA LEU A 142 18.52 -19.92 -11.83
C LEU A 142 19.22 -21.21 -12.29
N THR A 143 18.56 -22.35 -12.13
CA THR A 143 19.11 -23.66 -12.53
C THR A 143 19.08 -23.84 -14.04
N ALA A 144 17.98 -23.48 -14.69
CA ALA A 144 17.82 -23.65 -16.13
C ALA A 144 18.61 -22.64 -16.96
N GLN A 145 18.64 -21.37 -16.53
CA GLN A 145 19.18 -20.25 -17.34
C GLN A 145 20.58 -19.83 -16.91
N HIS A 146 20.90 -19.94 -15.61
CA HIS A 146 22.19 -19.50 -15.06
C HIS A 146 23.08 -20.65 -14.57
N LYS A 147 22.60 -21.91 -14.64
CA LYS A 147 23.33 -23.12 -14.20
C LYS A 147 23.89 -23.00 -12.77
N CYS A 148 23.21 -22.23 -11.92
CA CYS A 148 23.64 -22.00 -10.54
C CYS A 148 23.48 -23.29 -9.70
N PRO A 149 24.53 -23.78 -9.01
CA PRO A 149 24.42 -24.92 -8.12
C PRO A 149 23.72 -24.52 -6.80
N PHE A 150 22.74 -25.31 -6.38
CA PHE A 150 22.05 -25.14 -5.09
C PHE A 150 22.14 -26.42 -4.26
N SER A 151 22.15 -26.28 -2.93
CA SER A 151 21.98 -27.41 -2.00
C SER A 151 20.70 -27.24 -1.17
N THR A 152 19.94 -28.32 -1.05
CA THR A 152 18.78 -28.40 -0.15
C THR A 152 19.22 -29.03 1.16
N SER A 153 19.04 -28.33 2.28
CA SER A 153 19.24 -28.88 3.62
C SER A 153 17.91 -28.93 4.37
N LEU A 154 17.64 -30.06 5.03
CA LEU A 154 16.46 -30.24 5.87
C LEU A 154 16.90 -30.06 7.32
N ALA A 155 16.51 -28.94 7.95
CA ALA A 155 16.76 -28.74 9.37
C ALA A 155 15.42 -28.41 10.05
N SER A 156 15.05 -29.23 11.04
CA SER A 156 13.93 -28.97 11.96
C SER A 156 12.59 -28.63 11.28
N GLY A 157 12.19 -29.37 10.25
CA GLY A 157 10.88 -29.20 9.60
C GLY A 157 10.77 -28.02 8.63
N MET A 158 11.85 -27.25 8.43
CA MET A 158 11.97 -26.24 7.38
C MET A 158 12.93 -26.72 6.29
N VAL A 159 12.52 -26.57 5.03
CA VAL A 159 13.40 -26.79 3.86
C VAL A 159 14.23 -25.53 3.69
N ASN A 160 15.52 -25.59 4.01
CA ASN A 160 16.43 -24.48 3.81
C ASN A 160 17.24 -24.71 2.53
N MET A 161 17.08 -23.82 1.56
CA MET A 161 17.77 -23.89 0.27
C MET A 161 18.92 -22.89 0.23
N CYS A 162 20.14 -23.40 0.17
CA CYS A 162 21.35 -22.59 0.10
C CYS A 162 21.76 -22.44 -1.37
N LEU A 163 21.71 -21.21 -1.87
CA LEU A 163 22.29 -20.84 -3.16
C LEU A 163 23.73 -20.40 -2.91
N TYR A 164 24.68 -21.05 -3.57
CA TYR A 164 26.09 -20.63 -3.53
C TYR A 164 26.28 -19.56 -4.59
N PHE A 165 26.16 -18.30 -4.18
CA PHE A 165 26.51 -17.16 -5.02
C PHE A 165 27.98 -16.80 -4.79
N GLU A 166 28.68 -16.45 -5.87
CA GLU A 166 29.99 -15.78 -5.79
C GLU A 166 29.89 -14.54 -4.88
N PRO A 167 30.96 -14.11 -4.19
CA PRO A 167 30.90 -13.01 -3.24
C PRO A 167 30.47 -11.71 -3.94
N GLY A 168 29.23 -11.24 -3.71
CA GLY A 168 28.75 -9.96 -4.23
C GLY A 168 27.25 -9.86 -4.58
N LEU A 169 26.51 -10.97 -4.68
CA LEU A 169 25.11 -10.96 -5.11
C LEU A 169 24.13 -10.86 -3.93
N ARG A 170 23.22 -9.87 -3.99
CA ARG A 170 22.12 -9.70 -3.02
C ARG A 170 20.81 -10.10 -3.70
N VAL A 171 20.06 -11.03 -3.10
CA VAL A 171 18.68 -11.30 -3.53
C VAL A 171 17.82 -10.11 -3.09
N LEU A 172 17.25 -9.40 -4.07
CA LEU A 172 16.35 -8.28 -3.82
C LEU A 172 14.92 -8.80 -3.74
N HIS A 173 14.18 -8.27 -2.75
CA HIS A 173 12.76 -8.51 -2.51
C HIS A 173 12.03 -7.18 -2.64
#